data_AF-A0A5E6XJV8-F1
#
_entry.id   AF-A0A5E6XJV8-F1
#
_cell.length_a   1.000
_cell.length_b   1.000
_cell.length_c   1.000
_cell.angle_alpha   90.00
_cell.angle_beta   90.00
_cell.angle_gamma   90.00
#
_symmetry.space_group_name_H-M   'P 1'
#
loop_
_entity.id
_entity.type
_entity.pdbx_description
1 polymer ?
#
loop_
_entity_poly.entity_id
_entity_poly.type
_entity_poly.pdbx_seq_one_letter_code
_entity_poly.pdbx_strand_id
1 'polypeptide(L)'
;MLALGKLLELTLAGREPAEKTQLTVEGVRMRWLSEGALEVRPPEARDNGLDLLLSAGIHGNETAPIELLDRLLHDIARGDLKPRARILFLFGNPEAIRKGERFVEQDVNRLFNGRHEQSSGSEALRACELERLAASFFSKPDRQRLHYDLHTAIRGSKIEQFALYPWKEGRQHSRLELARLRAAGMEAVLLQNKPSIVFSSYTYDKLGAEAFTLELGKARPFGQNDGVNVSLLETRLKQIIEGTEPEMAEQGLDGLQLFSVAREIIKHSDAFRLNLPQDIENFSELDVGYVLAEDLANTRWIIEEQGARIIFPNPKVKNGLRAGILIVPTTDENLAWPEDISPHARGHAARRAPPPKAAAERPLRHSHGERGNERSRLRRLQHAALYGAMPELSAAYPRKSLPLPDPCAQSAQRRTSDARRRHGSDAASATPRTPALRFPVAPASGR
;
A
#
# COMPACT_ATOMS: atom_id res chain seq x y z
N MET A 1 9.08 -12.23 -25.84
CA MET A 1 8.58 -11.73 -24.55
C MET A 1 9.37 -10.48 -24.18
N LEU A 2 8.70 -9.41 -23.75
CA LEU A 2 9.37 -8.17 -23.35
C LEU A 2 10.30 -8.40 -22.16
N ALA A 3 11.49 -7.79 -22.15
CA ALA A 3 12.45 -7.94 -21.05
C ALA A 3 11.87 -7.44 -19.72
N LEU A 4 11.06 -6.37 -19.77
CA LEU A 4 10.35 -5.84 -18.59
C LEU A 4 9.22 -6.77 -18.10
N GLY A 5 8.83 -7.78 -18.88
CA GLY A 5 7.93 -8.84 -18.43
C GLY A 5 8.57 -9.78 -17.41
N LYS A 6 9.90 -9.81 -17.32
CA LYS A 6 10.71 -10.67 -16.44
C LYS A 6 11.35 -9.84 -15.32
N LEU A 7 10.56 -8.99 -14.66
CA LEU A 7 11.08 -8.07 -13.63
C LEU A 7 11.77 -8.82 -12.50
N LEU A 8 11.26 -10.00 -12.09
CA LEU A 8 11.86 -10.79 -11.04
C LEU A 8 13.26 -11.26 -11.42
N GLU A 9 13.44 -11.79 -12.64
CA GLU A 9 14.75 -12.22 -13.15
C GLU A 9 15.77 -11.06 -13.16
N LEU A 10 15.35 -9.88 -13.64
CA LEU A 10 16.19 -8.68 -13.63
C LEU A 10 16.57 -8.26 -12.21
N THR A 11 15.61 -8.29 -11.30
CA THR A 11 15.80 -7.94 -9.89
C THR A 11 16.74 -8.92 -9.21
N LEU A 12 16.55 -10.23 -9.37
CA LEU A 12 17.44 -11.24 -8.79
C LEU A 12 18.86 -11.18 -9.37
N ALA A 13 19.00 -10.85 -10.65
CA ALA A 13 20.31 -10.69 -11.29
C ALA A 13 20.99 -9.36 -10.96
N GLY A 14 20.31 -8.42 -10.28
CA GLY A 14 20.81 -7.06 -10.04
C GLY A 14 21.10 -6.30 -11.34
N ARG A 15 20.30 -6.57 -12.40
CA ARG A 15 20.51 -6.02 -13.74
C ARG A 15 19.49 -4.95 -14.07
N GLU A 16 20.00 -3.83 -14.55
CA GLU A 16 19.19 -2.79 -15.18
C GLU A 16 18.89 -3.18 -16.64
N PRO A 17 17.64 -3.03 -17.11
CA PRO A 17 17.31 -3.30 -18.51
C PRO A 17 17.95 -2.24 -19.43
N ALA A 18 18.42 -2.67 -20.60
CA ALA A 18 18.97 -1.75 -21.60
C ALA A 18 17.94 -0.72 -22.08
N GLU A 19 16.67 -1.15 -22.20
CA GLU A 19 15.54 -0.27 -22.55
C GLU A 19 14.60 -0.15 -21.35
N LYS A 20 14.49 1.07 -20.80
CA LYS A 20 13.68 1.34 -19.60
C LYS A 20 12.18 1.45 -19.87
N THR A 21 11.77 1.55 -21.13
CA THR A 21 10.35 1.64 -21.50
C THR A 21 10.09 0.70 -22.66
N GLN A 22 9.09 -0.16 -22.52
CA GLN A 22 8.70 -1.11 -23.55
C GLN A 22 7.18 -1.02 -23.76
N LEU A 23 6.74 -1.30 -24.99
CA LEU A 23 5.32 -1.35 -25.32
C LEU A 23 4.96 -2.77 -25.77
N THR A 24 3.82 -3.28 -25.29
CA THR A 24 3.21 -4.49 -25.84
C THR A 24 2.54 -4.18 -27.18
N VAL A 25 2.24 -5.21 -27.95
CA VAL A 25 1.50 -5.09 -29.23
C VAL A 25 0.11 -4.44 -29.05
N GLU A 26 -0.49 -4.61 -27.87
CA GLU A 26 -1.79 -4.04 -27.49
C GLU A 26 -1.68 -2.59 -26.95
N GLY A 27 -0.48 -2.00 -26.98
CA GLY A 27 -0.25 -0.60 -26.56
C GLY A 27 -0.09 -0.40 -25.05
N VAL A 28 0.05 -1.48 -24.26
CA VAL A 28 0.36 -1.37 -22.83
C VAL A 28 1.81 -0.93 -22.69
N ARG A 29 2.05 0.16 -21.96
CA ARG A 29 3.39 0.70 -21.70
C ARG A 29 3.92 0.17 -20.38
N MET A 30 5.07 -0.48 -20.41
CA MET A 30 5.82 -0.95 -19.24
C MET A 30 7.05 -0.05 -19.06
N ARG A 31 7.26 0.50 -17.87
CA ARG A 31 8.37 1.42 -17.58
C ARG A 31 9.10 0.99 -16.32
N TRP A 32 10.37 0.65 -16.46
CA TRP A 32 11.28 0.41 -15.34
C TRP A 32 11.56 1.73 -14.62
N LEU A 33 11.35 1.76 -13.30
CA LEU A 33 11.55 2.94 -12.46
C LEU A 33 12.85 2.84 -11.68
N SER A 34 13.08 1.69 -11.05
CA SER A 34 14.29 1.34 -10.32
C SER A 34 14.33 -0.18 -10.10
N GLU A 35 15.37 -0.69 -9.43
CA GLU A 35 15.49 -2.11 -9.13
C GLU A 35 14.24 -2.60 -8.37
N GLY A 36 13.60 -3.65 -8.89
CA GLY A 36 12.34 -4.17 -8.35
C GLY A 36 11.11 -3.28 -8.55
N ALA A 37 11.19 -2.17 -9.29
CA ALA A 37 10.07 -1.24 -9.47
C ALA A 37 9.68 -1.04 -10.94
N LEU A 38 8.43 -1.36 -11.28
CA LEU A 38 7.92 -1.29 -12.65
C LEU A 38 6.52 -0.67 -12.69
N GLU A 39 6.35 0.37 -13.51
CA GLU A 39 5.05 0.95 -13.82
C GLU A 39 4.47 0.29 -15.09
N VAL A 40 3.21 -0.12 -15.04
CA VAL A 40 2.42 -0.56 -16.19
C VAL A 40 1.30 0.44 -16.42
N ARG A 41 1.18 0.95 -17.64
CA ARG A 41 0.09 1.85 -18.04
C ARG A 41 -0.71 1.23 -19.19
N PRO A 42 -2.04 1.17 -19.06
CA PRO A 42 -2.89 0.74 -20.15
C PRO A 42 -2.90 1.80 -21.27
N PRO A 43 -3.34 1.44 -22.49
CA PRO A 43 -3.72 2.44 -23.50
C PRO A 43 -4.74 3.42 -22.93
N GLU A 44 -4.64 4.70 -23.28
CA GLU A 44 -5.50 5.76 -22.71
C GLU A 44 -7.00 5.47 -22.89
N ALA A 45 -7.38 4.93 -24.05
CA ALA A 45 -8.77 4.53 -24.34
C ALA A 45 -9.30 3.37 -23.46
N ARG A 46 -8.43 2.66 -22.74
CA ARG A 46 -8.78 1.56 -21.83
C ARG A 46 -8.59 1.91 -20.35
N ASP A 47 -8.03 3.09 -20.03
CA ASP A 47 -7.80 3.51 -18.64
C ASP A 47 -9.13 3.72 -17.91
N ASN A 48 -9.35 2.97 -16.83
CA ASN A 48 -10.57 3.03 -16.01
C ASN A 48 -10.46 4.01 -14.82
N GLY A 49 -9.37 4.74 -14.70
CA GLY A 49 -9.18 5.71 -13.61
C GLY A 49 -8.64 5.11 -12.31
N LEU A 50 -8.33 3.81 -12.27
CA LEU A 50 -7.72 3.15 -11.11
C LEU A 50 -6.19 3.25 -11.14
N ASP A 51 -5.59 3.57 -10.00
CA ASP A 51 -4.19 3.36 -9.69
C ASP A 51 -4.07 2.20 -8.69
N LEU A 52 -3.39 1.12 -9.10
CA LEU A 52 -3.18 -0.10 -8.32
C LEU A 52 -1.71 -0.27 -7.98
N LEU A 53 -1.37 -0.24 -6.70
CA LEU A 53 -0.04 -0.56 -6.18
C LEU A 53 -0.03 -2.00 -5.68
N LEU A 54 0.87 -2.83 -6.22
CA LEU A 54 1.09 -4.20 -5.77
C LEU A 54 2.53 -4.31 -5.28
N SER A 55 2.70 -4.52 -3.98
CA SER A 55 4.02 -4.73 -3.39
C SER A 55 4.13 -6.13 -2.79
N ALA A 56 5.30 -6.73 -2.94
CA ALA A 56 5.66 -8.02 -2.37
C ALA A 56 7.16 -8.03 -2.03
N GLY A 57 7.60 -8.95 -1.18
CA GLY A 57 9.01 -9.06 -0.85
C GLY A 57 9.56 -7.83 -0.10
N ILE A 58 8.70 -7.11 0.64
CA ILE A 58 9.16 -6.15 1.66
C ILE A 58 10.04 -6.90 2.68
N HIS A 59 9.65 -8.13 3.01
CA HIS A 59 10.53 -9.13 3.60
C HIS A 59 10.98 -10.14 2.54
N GLY A 60 12.30 -10.38 2.45
CA GLY A 60 12.86 -11.15 1.34
C GLY A 60 12.56 -12.66 1.34
N ASN A 61 12.26 -13.22 2.51
CA ASN A 61 11.98 -14.64 2.69
C ASN A 61 10.52 -15.03 2.38
N GLU A 62 9.68 -14.08 1.99
CA GLU A 62 8.25 -14.25 1.77
C GLU A 62 7.98 -14.36 0.26
N THR A 63 8.21 -15.54 -0.32
CA THR A 63 8.35 -15.69 -1.78
C THR A 63 7.07 -15.98 -2.54
N ALA A 64 6.04 -16.58 -1.92
CA ALA A 64 4.76 -16.87 -2.59
C ALA A 64 4.11 -15.64 -3.26
N PRO A 65 4.06 -14.46 -2.60
CA PRO A 65 3.50 -13.28 -3.24
C PRO A 65 4.39 -12.73 -4.37
N ILE A 66 5.71 -12.91 -4.26
CA ILE A 66 6.66 -12.50 -5.31
C ILE A 66 6.38 -13.30 -6.59
N GLU A 67 6.21 -14.62 -6.48
CA GLU A 67 5.87 -15.50 -7.59
C GLU A 67 4.49 -15.18 -8.19
N LEU A 68 3.51 -14.82 -7.36
CA LEU A 68 2.21 -14.36 -7.83
C LEU A 68 2.35 -13.10 -8.70
N LEU A 69 3.06 -12.06 -8.22
CA LEU A 69 3.25 -10.84 -8.98
C LEU A 69 4.05 -11.06 -10.27
N ASP A 70 5.04 -11.96 -10.25
CA ASP A 70 5.80 -12.33 -11.44
C ASP A 70 4.92 -13.01 -12.50
N ARG A 71 4.01 -13.91 -12.10
CA ARG A 71 3.03 -14.51 -13.01
C ARG A 71 2.08 -13.48 -13.62
N LEU A 72 1.53 -12.56 -12.82
CA LEU A 72 0.68 -11.48 -13.33
C LEU A 72 1.42 -10.60 -14.35
N LEU A 73 2.68 -10.28 -14.07
CA LEU A 73 3.49 -9.47 -14.95
C LEU A 73 3.82 -10.19 -16.27
N HIS A 74 4.11 -11.49 -16.19
CA HIS A 74 4.28 -12.33 -17.37
C HIS A 74 3.03 -12.37 -18.24
N ASP A 75 1.84 -12.53 -17.65
CA ASP A 75 0.56 -12.53 -18.37
C ASP A 75 0.33 -11.18 -19.07
N ILE A 76 0.65 -10.05 -18.42
CA ILE A 76 0.59 -8.70 -19.05
C ILE A 76 1.56 -8.59 -20.23
N ALA A 77 2.80 -9.04 -20.05
CA ALA A 77 3.84 -8.94 -21.08
C ALA A 77 3.57 -9.84 -22.30
N ARG A 78 2.82 -10.93 -22.11
CA ARG A 78 2.31 -11.79 -23.20
C ARG A 78 1.05 -11.25 -23.87
N GLY A 79 0.31 -10.38 -23.17
CA GLY A 79 -0.99 -9.86 -23.63
C GLY A 79 -2.18 -10.75 -23.23
N ASP A 80 -1.94 -11.74 -22.38
CA ASP A 80 -2.96 -12.65 -21.83
C ASP A 80 -3.82 -11.92 -20.78
N LEU A 81 -3.20 -11.04 -19.98
CA LEU A 81 -3.88 -10.13 -19.06
C LEU A 81 -3.86 -8.72 -19.65
N LYS A 82 -5.03 -8.06 -19.74
CA LYS A 82 -5.17 -6.76 -20.41
C LYS A 82 -5.49 -5.64 -19.43
N PRO A 83 -4.47 -4.91 -18.94
CA PRO A 83 -4.68 -3.84 -17.97
C PRO A 83 -5.66 -2.77 -18.46
N ARG A 84 -6.53 -2.36 -17.55
CA ARG A 84 -7.34 -1.14 -17.59
C ARG A 84 -7.00 -0.18 -16.47
N ALA A 85 -6.35 -0.66 -15.41
CA ALA A 85 -5.76 0.17 -14.36
C ALA A 85 -4.31 0.55 -14.67
N ARG A 86 -3.85 1.69 -14.16
CA ARG A 86 -2.41 1.94 -14.00
C ARG A 86 -1.91 1.11 -12.84
N ILE A 87 -0.78 0.43 -13.00
CA ILE A 87 -0.25 -0.49 -12.00
C ILE A 87 1.19 -0.11 -11.67
N LEU A 88 1.56 -0.18 -10.40
CA LEU A 88 2.94 -0.14 -9.95
C LEU A 88 3.24 -1.47 -9.24
N PHE A 89 4.16 -2.25 -9.79
CA PHE A 89 4.70 -3.45 -9.17
C PHE A 89 5.97 -3.08 -8.40
N LEU A 90 6.06 -3.53 -7.15
CA LEU A 90 7.22 -3.34 -6.28
C LEU A 90 7.68 -4.67 -5.67
N PHE A 91 8.93 -5.03 -5.93
CA PHE A 91 9.71 -5.95 -5.10
C PHE A 91 10.47 -5.15 -4.05
N GLY A 92 9.97 -5.22 -2.82
CA GLY A 92 10.27 -4.26 -1.75
C GLY A 92 11.74 -4.22 -1.34
N ASN A 93 12.36 -5.37 -1.12
CA ASN A 93 13.73 -5.48 -0.65
C ASN A 93 14.55 -6.47 -1.52
N PRO A 94 15.02 -6.04 -2.72
CA PRO A 94 15.75 -6.91 -3.65
C PRO A 94 16.96 -7.62 -3.03
N GLU A 95 17.67 -6.96 -2.13
CA GLU A 95 18.83 -7.55 -1.46
C GLU A 95 18.43 -8.70 -0.54
N ALA A 96 17.42 -8.49 0.31
CA ALA A 96 16.89 -9.55 1.19
C ALA A 96 16.27 -10.70 0.39
N ILE A 97 15.58 -10.40 -0.72
CA ILE A 97 15.01 -11.41 -1.62
C ILE A 97 16.12 -12.31 -2.18
N ARG A 98 17.23 -11.75 -2.66
CA ARG A 98 18.38 -12.52 -3.16
C ARG A 98 19.00 -13.40 -2.08
N LYS A 99 19.02 -12.94 -0.84
CA LYS A 99 19.55 -13.69 0.31
C LYS A 99 18.55 -14.73 0.86
N GLY A 100 17.26 -14.62 0.51
CA GLY A 100 16.20 -15.42 1.11
C GLY A 100 15.99 -15.12 2.60
N GLU A 101 16.40 -13.93 3.05
CA GLU A 101 16.32 -13.49 4.44
C GLU A 101 15.15 -12.53 4.63
N ARG A 102 14.65 -12.38 5.86
CA ARG A 102 13.56 -11.43 6.15
C ARG A 102 13.97 -10.00 5.84
N PHE A 103 15.14 -9.62 6.29
CA PHE A 103 15.79 -8.33 6.08
C PHE A 103 17.29 -8.55 6.28
N VAL A 104 18.11 -7.60 5.84
CA VAL A 104 19.57 -7.67 5.93
C VAL A 104 20.05 -7.14 7.28
N GLU A 105 19.63 -5.93 7.66
CA GLU A 105 20.06 -5.27 8.90
C GLU A 105 18.88 -4.96 9.82
N GLN A 106 17.76 -4.51 9.25
CA GLN A 106 16.58 -4.05 9.97
C GLN A 106 15.31 -4.23 9.14
N ASP A 107 14.20 -4.49 9.83
CA ASP A 107 12.90 -4.71 9.19
C ASP A 107 12.41 -3.45 8.45
N VAL A 108 12.43 -3.48 7.12
CA VAL A 108 11.98 -2.39 6.23
C VAL A 108 10.54 -1.96 6.56
N ASN A 109 9.68 -2.90 6.95
CA ASN A 109 8.28 -2.60 7.28
C ASN A 109 8.12 -1.90 8.64
N ARG A 110 9.23 -1.52 9.29
CA ARG A 110 9.27 -0.64 10.47
C ARG A 110 9.86 0.74 10.15
N LEU A 111 10.21 1.00 8.89
CA LEU A 111 10.90 2.22 8.44
C LEU A 111 10.00 3.15 7.61
N PHE A 112 8.75 2.78 7.36
CA PHE A 112 7.82 3.65 6.64
C PHE A 112 7.22 4.72 7.56
N ASN A 113 6.46 5.62 6.93
CA ASN A 113 5.85 6.78 7.56
C ASN A 113 6.90 7.72 8.17
N GLY A 114 7.98 7.97 7.42
CA GLY A 114 9.09 8.85 7.80
C GLY A 114 10.08 8.25 8.81
N ARG A 115 9.88 7.01 9.27
CA ARG A 115 10.78 6.37 10.25
C ARG A 115 12.18 6.12 9.70
N HIS A 116 12.32 5.94 8.39
CA HIS A 116 13.60 5.78 7.71
C HIS A 116 14.51 7.00 7.90
N GLU A 117 13.97 8.21 8.11
CA GLU A 117 14.78 9.43 8.37
C GLU A 117 15.52 9.37 9.72
N GLN A 118 15.01 8.55 10.65
CA GLN A 118 15.57 8.34 11.99
C GLN A 118 16.53 7.14 12.03
N SER A 119 16.71 6.45 10.89
CA SER A 119 17.59 5.29 10.77
C SER A 119 18.67 5.52 9.70
N SER A 120 19.58 4.58 9.58
CA SER A 120 20.63 4.55 8.57
C SER A 120 20.73 3.15 7.96
N GLY A 121 21.45 3.02 6.85
CA GLY A 121 21.66 1.74 6.17
C GLY A 121 20.84 1.60 4.89
N SER A 122 21.10 0.54 4.13
CA SER A 122 20.49 0.30 2.81
C SER A 122 18.97 0.22 2.88
N GLU A 123 18.44 -0.40 3.93
CA GLU A 123 17.00 -0.62 4.12
C GLU A 123 16.24 0.67 4.47
N ALA A 124 16.88 1.62 5.16
CA ALA A 124 16.30 2.95 5.37
C ALA A 124 16.25 3.74 4.05
N LEU A 125 17.31 3.69 3.23
CA LEU A 125 17.31 4.30 1.91
C LEU A 125 16.26 3.66 0.99
N ARG A 126 16.09 2.33 1.08
CA ARG A 126 15.08 1.62 0.31
C ARG A 126 13.65 2.00 0.73
N ALA A 127 13.35 2.09 2.03
CA ALA A 127 12.06 2.56 2.51
C ALA A 127 11.74 3.98 2.00
N CYS A 128 12.72 4.89 2.05
CA CYS A 128 12.60 6.25 1.50
C CYS A 128 12.27 6.23 -0.01
N GLU A 129 12.97 5.39 -0.77
CA GLU A 129 12.73 5.24 -2.21
C GLU A 129 11.33 4.72 -2.51
N LEU A 130 10.87 3.68 -1.79
CA LEU A 130 9.54 3.10 -1.97
C LEU A 130 8.43 4.09 -1.65
N GLU A 131 8.58 4.90 -0.60
CA GLU A 131 7.65 5.99 -0.30
C GLU A 131 7.59 7.01 -1.44
N ARG A 132 8.74 7.43 -1.98
CA ARG A 132 8.82 8.36 -3.11
C ARG A 132 8.17 7.79 -4.37
N LEU A 133 8.39 6.51 -4.66
CA LEU A 133 7.78 5.81 -5.80
C LEU A 133 6.25 5.79 -5.67
N ALA A 134 5.74 5.41 -4.49
CA ALA A 134 4.30 5.40 -4.22
C ALA A 134 3.68 6.81 -4.30
N ALA A 135 4.32 7.81 -3.69
CA ALA A 135 3.87 9.20 -3.74
C ALA A 135 3.82 9.75 -5.17
N SER A 136 4.85 9.44 -5.99
CA SER A 136 4.87 9.83 -7.39
C SER A 136 3.78 9.11 -8.20
N PHE A 137 3.58 7.82 -7.97
CA PHE A 137 2.59 7.01 -8.68
C PHE A 137 1.16 7.49 -8.44
N PHE A 138 0.80 7.73 -7.18
CA PHE A 138 -0.52 8.21 -6.74
C PHE A 138 -0.71 9.73 -6.84
N SER A 139 0.25 10.46 -7.40
CA SER A 139 0.19 11.93 -7.48
C SER A 139 -0.94 12.48 -8.35
N LYS A 140 -1.50 11.67 -9.26
CA LYS A 140 -2.59 12.12 -10.14
C LYS A 140 -3.89 12.35 -9.33
N PRO A 141 -4.56 13.49 -9.50
CA PRO A 141 -5.85 13.75 -8.85
C PRO A 141 -6.96 12.91 -9.48
N ASP A 142 -8.09 12.81 -8.79
CA ASP A 142 -9.36 12.22 -9.28
C ASP A 142 -9.26 10.76 -9.75
N ARG A 143 -8.37 9.99 -9.11
CA ARG A 143 -8.19 8.56 -9.36
C ARG A 143 -8.54 7.75 -8.13
N GLN A 144 -9.10 6.56 -8.33
CA GLN A 144 -9.20 5.56 -7.28
C GLN A 144 -7.81 4.99 -7.01
N ARG A 145 -7.50 4.70 -5.74
CA ARG A 145 -6.16 4.31 -5.31
C ARG A 145 -6.26 3.07 -4.44
N LEU A 146 -5.69 1.96 -4.90
CA LEU A 146 -5.60 0.71 -4.17
C LEU A 146 -4.13 0.34 -3.91
N HIS A 147 -3.84 -0.19 -2.74
CA HIS A 147 -2.54 -0.77 -2.42
C HIS A 147 -2.68 -2.12 -1.71
N TYR A 148 -2.17 -3.17 -2.32
CA TYR A 148 -2.00 -4.47 -1.68
C TYR A 148 -0.53 -4.74 -1.42
N ASP A 149 -0.17 -4.76 -0.15
CA ASP A 149 1.14 -5.14 0.37
C ASP A 149 1.07 -6.61 0.79
N LEU A 150 1.66 -7.50 -0.01
CA LEU A 150 1.47 -8.95 0.09
C LEU A 150 2.61 -9.60 0.87
N HIS A 151 2.26 -10.32 1.93
CA HIS A 151 3.16 -10.96 2.89
C HIS A 151 2.81 -12.43 3.09
N THR A 152 3.73 -13.14 3.74
CA THR A 152 3.48 -14.47 4.32
C THR A 152 4.05 -14.54 5.72
N ALA A 153 3.39 -15.27 6.61
CA ALA A 153 3.80 -15.38 8.00
C ALA A 153 4.87 -16.46 8.20
N ILE A 154 5.79 -16.23 9.13
CA ILE A 154 6.76 -17.26 9.55
C ILE A 154 6.09 -18.31 10.47
N ARG A 155 5.08 -17.87 11.24
CA ARG A 155 4.34 -18.71 12.20
C ARG A 155 3.10 -19.32 11.56
N GLY A 156 2.63 -20.44 12.13
CA GLY A 156 1.30 -20.97 11.83
C GLY A 156 0.19 -20.00 12.27
N SER A 157 -1.00 -20.21 11.74
CA SER A 157 -2.17 -19.38 12.00
C SER A 157 -3.41 -20.24 11.98
N LYS A 158 -4.30 -20.08 12.96
CA LYS A 158 -5.61 -20.73 12.96
C LYS A 158 -6.54 -20.17 11.88
N ILE A 159 -6.29 -18.95 11.43
CA ILE A 159 -6.92 -18.34 10.26
C ILE A 159 -5.81 -18.06 9.27
N GLU A 160 -5.71 -18.85 8.21
CA GLU A 160 -4.53 -18.87 7.35
C GLU A 160 -4.37 -17.57 6.57
N GLN A 161 -5.46 -17.08 5.98
CA GLN A 161 -5.47 -15.89 5.14
C GLN A 161 -6.22 -14.74 5.79
N PHE A 162 -5.50 -13.66 6.09
CA PHE A 162 -6.09 -12.49 6.75
C PHE A 162 -5.45 -11.19 6.31
N ALA A 163 -6.17 -10.09 6.47
CA ALA A 163 -5.69 -8.75 6.13
C ALA A 163 -5.58 -7.86 7.36
N LEU A 164 -4.64 -6.92 7.35
CA LEU A 164 -4.61 -5.78 8.25
C LEU A 164 -5.10 -4.55 7.49
N TYR A 165 -6.11 -3.88 8.02
CA TYR A 165 -6.66 -2.64 7.47
C TYR A 165 -6.16 -1.44 8.29
N PRO A 166 -5.27 -0.58 7.75
CA PRO A 166 -4.70 0.54 8.47
C PRO A 166 -5.75 1.54 8.98
N TRP A 167 -5.35 2.32 9.98
CA TRP A 167 -6.18 3.34 10.60
C TRP A 167 -5.69 4.74 10.26
N LYS A 168 -6.63 5.68 10.16
CA LYS A 168 -6.36 7.12 10.09
C LYS A 168 -7.48 7.85 10.81
N GLU A 169 -7.12 8.86 11.58
CA GLU A 169 -8.09 9.73 12.24
C GLU A 169 -9.06 10.35 11.24
N GLY A 170 -10.37 10.30 11.56
CA GLY A 170 -11.44 10.83 10.71
C GLY A 170 -11.72 10.04 9.44
N ARG A 171 -11.11 8.86 9.24
CA ARG A 171 -11.38 7.99 8.07
C ARG A 171 -11.92 6.64 8.53
N GLN A 172 -13.17 6.36 8.20
CA GLN A 172 -13.80 5.07 8.42
C GLN A 172 -13.29 4.01 7.43
N HIS A 173 -13.27 2.75 7.88
CA HIS A 173 -12.98 1.60 7.03
C HIS A 173 -14.12 1.34 6.05
N SER A 174 -13.78 1.06 4.80
CA SER A 174 -14.75 0.85 3.73
C SER A 174 -15.31 -0.56 3.74
N ARG A 175 -16.64 -0.70 3.85
CA ARG A 175 -17.32 -1.99 3.69
C ARG A 175 -17.07 -2.62 2.32
N LEU A 176 -17.01 -1.78 1.28
CA LEU A 176 -16.76 -2.21 -0.11
C LEU A 176 -15.42 -2.95 -0.23
N GLU A 177 -14.40 -2.41 0.43
CA GLU A 177 -13.06 -3.01 0.40
C GLU A 177 -12.99 -4.31 1.19
N LEU A 178 -13.72 -4.42 2.31
CA LEU A 178 -13.83 -5.68 3.04
C LEU A 178 -14.50 -6.78 2.20
N ALA A 179 -15.55 -6.45 1.44
CA ALA A 179 -16.18 -7.39 0.52
C ALA A 179 -15.20 -7.83 -0.58
N ARG A 180 -14.41 -6.89 -1.12
CA ARG A 180 -13.35 -7.20 -2.08
C ARG A 180 -12.29 -8.14 -1.50
N LEU A 181 -11.83 -7.90 -0.25
CA LEU A 181 -10.88 -8.78 0.44
C LEU A 181 -11.45 -10.18 0.67
N ARG A 182 -12.72 -10.27 1.10
CA ARG A 182 -13.42 -11.55 1.26
C ARG A 182 -13.45 -12.35 -0.05
N ALA A 183 -13.76 -11.67 -1.15
CA ALA A 183 -13.79 -12.28 -2.47
C ALA A 183 -12.40 -12.62 -3.03
N ALA A 184 -11.35 -11.98 -2.51
CA ALA A 184 -9.96 -12.34 -2.75
C ALA A 184 -9.48 -13.54 -1.92
N GLY A 185 -10.35 -14.13 -1.08
CA GLY A 185 -10.04 -15.30 -0.26
C GLY A 185 -9.63 -14.98 1.18
N MET A 186 -9.64 -13.72 1.61
CA MET A 186 -9.35 -13.40 3.02
C MET A 186 -10.48 -13.91 3.91
N GLU A 187 -10.11 -14.59 4.99
CA GLU A 187 -11.03 -15.17 5.98
C GLU A 187 -11.24 -14.24 7.17
N ALA A 188 -10.25 -13.38 7.46
CA ALA A 188 -10.34 -12.39 8.51
C ALA A 188 -9.75 -11.03 8.11
N VAL A 189 -10.25 -9.97 8.73
CA VAL A 189 -9.65 -8.63 8.67
C VAL A 189 -9.48 -8.07 10.07
N LEU A 190 -8.25 -7.63 10.36
CA LEU A 190 -7.92 -6.87 11.56
C LEU A 190 -8.01 -5.37 11.26
N LEU A 191 -9.05 -4.74 11.79
CA LEU A 191 -9.25 -3.30 11.76
C LEU A 191 -8.32 -2.65 12.78
N GLN A 192 -7.31 -1.92 12.29
CA GLN A 192 -6.44 -1.14 13.16
C GLN A 192 -7.21 0.03 13.76
N ASN A 193 -6.83 0.46 14.96
CA ASN A 193 -7.43 1.62 15.64
C ASN A 193 -6.41 2.70 16.00
N LYS A 194 -5.16 2.57 15.54
CA LYS A 194 -4.05 3.50 15.77
C LYS A 194 -3.15 3.60 14.54
N PRO A 195 -2.44 4.73 14.36
CA PRO A 195 -1.47 4.87 13.28
C PRO A 195 -0.37 3.81 13.36
N SER A 196 0.14 3.41 12.19
CA SER A 196 1.25 2.46 12.08
C SER A 196 2.39 3.03 11.21
N ILE A 197 3.49 2.30 11.20
CA ILE A 197 4.75 2.63 10.51
C ILE A 197 5.08 1.63 9.38
N VAL A 198 4.07 0.84 8.98
CA VAL A 198 4.15 -0.12 7.88
C VAL A 198 3.80 0.55 6.55
N PHE A 199 4.17 -0.08 5.43
CA PHE A 199 4.02 0.53 4.11
C PHE A 199 2.56 0.81 3.74
N SER A 200 1.66 -0.17 3.98
CA SER A 200 0.22 -0.02 3.77
C SER A 200 -0.34 1.19 4.55
N SER A 201 0.08 1.36 5.81
CA SER A 201 -0.31 2.51 6.64
C SER A 201 0.18 3.84 6.09
N TYR A 202 1.39 3.91 5.53
CA TYR A 202 1.89 5.13 4.87
C TYR A 202 1.00 5.49 3.67
N THR A 203 0.72 4.54 2.78
CA THR A 203 -0.11 4.82 1.59
C THR A 203 -1.56 5.15 1.95
N TYR A 204 -2.11 4.53 3.00
CA TYR A 204 -3.45 4.82 3.50
C TYR A 204 -3.54 6.22 4.11
N ASP A 205 -2.60 6.54 4.99
CA ASP A 205 -2.60 7.82 5.72
C ASP A 205 -2.21 8.99 4.82
N LYS A 206 -1.04 8.90 4.19
CA LYS A 206 -0.41 10.02 3.47
C LYS A 206 -0.88 10.19 2.04
N LEU A 207 -1.23 9.09 1.37
CA LEU A 207 -1.52 9.09 -0.07
C LEU A 207 -3.01 8.85 -0.37
N GLY A 208 -3.85 8.63 0.64
CA GLY A 208 -5.29 8.45 0.49
C GLY A 208 -5.67 7.19 -0.29
N ALA A 209 -4.80 6.18 -0.34
CA ALA A 209 -5.14 4.88 -0.91
C ALA A 209 -6.04 4.10 0.04
N GLU A 210 -6.90 3.22 -0.48
CA GLU A 210 -7.36 2.05 0.27
C GLU A 210 -6.22 1.03 0.23
N ALA A 211 -5.68 0.69 1.40
CA ALA A 211 -4.44 -0.08 1.49
C ALA A 211 -4.56 -1.20 2.51
N PHE A 212 -3.89 -2.32 2.22
CA PHE A 212 -3.99 -3.53 3.03
C PHE A 212 -2.65 -4.23 3.09
N THR A 213 -2.30 -4.75 4.26
CA THR A 213 -1.27 -5.79 4.36
C THR A 213 -1.99 -7.14 4.36
N LEU A 214 -1.71 -7.99 3.37
CA LEU A 214 -2.31 -9.31 3.25
C LEU A 214 -1.33 -10.38 3.70
N GLU A 215 -1.72 -11.20 4.65
CA GLU A 215 -0.96 -12.37 5.12
C GLU A 215 -1.56 -13.61 4.45
N LEU A 216 -0.84 -14.20 3.50
CA LEU A 216 -1.41 -15.18 2.56
C LEU A 216 -1.25 -16.64 2.98
N GLY A 217 -0.54 -16.89 4.07
CA GLY A 217 -0.17 -18.22 4.54
C GLY A 217 1.29 -18.25 5.01
N LYS A 218 1.89 -19.45 5.05
CA LYS A 218 3.23 -19.65 5.60
C LYS A 218 4.35 -19.35 4.59
N ALA A 219 5.37 -18.61 5.02
CA ALA A 219 6.55 -18.30 4.22
C ALA A 219 7.34 -19.57 3.86
N ARG A 220 7.67 -19.70 2.57
CA ARG A 220 8.53 -20.76 2.02
C ARG A 220 9.54 -20.16 1.03
N PRO A 221 10.65 -20.86 0.74
CA PRO A 221 11.57 -20.48 -0.34
C PRO A 221 10.90 -20.54 -1.71
N PHE A 222 11.52 -19.89 -2.71
CA PHE A 222 11.08 -19.95 -4.10
C PHE A 222 10.90 -21.40 -4.59
N GLY A 223 9.84 -21.63 -5.35
CA GLY A 223 9.46 -22.93 -5.91
C GLY A 223 8.89 -23.93 -4.90
N GLN A 224 8.64 -23.51 -3.65
CA GLN A 224 8.12 -24.38 -2.58
C GLN A 224 6.82 -23.86 -1.96
N ASN A 225 6.09 -23.01 -2.70
CA ASN A 225 4.90 -22.31 -2.21
C ASN A 225 3.57 -23.04 -2.51
N ASP A 226 3.60 -24.31 -2.94
CA ASP A 226 2.39 -25.09 -3.29
C ASP A 226 1.36 -25.18 -2.14
N GLY A 227 1.82 -25.01 -0.89
CA GLY A 227 0.95 -24.98 0.29
C GLY A 227 0.22 -23.66 0.52
N VAL A 228 0.52 -22.60 -0.22
CA VAL A 228 -0.11 -21.27 -0.09
C VAL A 228 -1.11 -21.09 -1.22
N ASN A 229 -2.40 -21.28 -0.94
CA ASN A 229 -3.44 -21.15 -1.97
C ASN A 229 -3.78 -19.69 -2.25
N VAL A 230 -3.17 -19.11 -3.28
CA VAL A 230 -3.43 -17.73 -3.71
C VAL A 230 -4.40 -17.62 -4.90
N SER A 231 -5.10 -18.70 -5.25
CA SER A 231 -5.93 -18.74 -6.48
C SER A 231 -7.07 -17.72 -6.50
N LEU A 232 -7.76 -17.53 -5.37
CA LEU A 232 -8.84 -16.53 -5.25
C LEU A 232 -8.29 -15.10 -5.32
N LEU A 233 -7.17 -14.85 -4.65
CA LEU A 233 -6.49 -13.55 -4.70
C LEU A 233 -6.02 -13.25 -6.12
N GLU A 234 -5.36 -14.20 -6.79
CA GLU A 234 -4.94 -14.05 -8.18
C GLU A 234 -6.11 -13.74 -9.10
N THR A 235 -7.21 -14.49 -8.98
CA THR A 235 -8.44 -14.25 -9.74
C THR A 235 -8.95 -12.82 -9.53
N ARG A 236 -9.01 -12.37 -8.26
CA ARG A 236 -9.48 -11.03 -7.93
C ARG A 236 -8.52 -9.94 -8.44
N LEU A 237 -7.22 -10.13 -8.33
CA LEU A 237 -6.22 -9.20 -8.87
C LEU A 237 -6.33 -9.09 -10.39
N LYS A 238 -6.52 -10.21 -11.11
CA LYS A 238 -6.79 -10.20 -12.55
C LYS A 238 -8.05 -9.40 -12.88
N GLN A 239 -9.14 -9.61 -12.15
CA GLN A 239 -10.39 -8.83 -12.33
C GLN A 239 -10.20 -7.34 -12.07
N ILE A 240 -9.45 -6.95 -11.02
CA ILE A 240 -9.12 -5.54 -10.74
C ILE A 240 -8.30 -4.95 -11.90
N ILE A 241 -7.27 -5.67 -12.35
CA ILE A 241 -6.38 -5.25 -13.43
C ILE A 241 -7.16 -5.03 -14.73
N GLU A 242 -8.09 -5.92 -15.07
CA GLU A 242 -8.91 -5.84 -16.29
C GLU A 242 -10.17 -4.96 -16.15
N GLY A 243 -10.47 -4.48 -14.94
CA GLY A 243 -11.67 -3.71 -14.66
C GLY A 243 -12.96 -4.51 -14.85
N THR A 244 -12.94 -5.80 -14.49
CA THR A 244 -14.06 -6.75 -14.62
C THR A 244 -14.48 -7.32 -13.26
N GLU A 245 -14.27 -6.56 -12.19
CA GLU A 245 -14.79 -6.95 -10.88
C GLU A 245 -16.33 -7.07 -10.95
N PRO A 246 -16.92 -8.12 -10.35
CA PRO A 246 -18.36 -8.22 -10.19
C PRO A 246 -18.95 -7.00 -9.47
N GLU A 247 -20.22 -6.71 -9.71
CA GLU A 247 -20.92 -5.64 -8.99
C GLU A 247 -20.90 -5.92 -7.48
N MET A 248 -20.29 -5.01 -6.73
CA MET A 248 -19.98 -5.25 -5.32
C MET A 248 -21.20 -5.16 -4.40
N ALA A 249 -22.31 -4.56 -4.87
CA ALA A 249 -23.55 -4.41 -4.09
C ALA A 249 -24.18 -5.76 -3.73
N GLU A 250 -23.85 -6.83 -4.45
CA GLU A 250 -24.31 -8.19 -4.17
C GLU A 250 -23.36 -8.97 -3.23
N GLN A 251 -22.18 -8.41 -2.89
CA GLN A 251 -21.17 -9.10 -2.10
C GLN A 251 -21.30 -8.74 -0.62
N GLY A 252 -21.92 -9.63 0.14
CA GLY A 252 -21.98 -9.56 1.61
C GLY A 252 -20.62 -9.82 2.27
N LEU A 253 -20.54 -9.54 3.57
CA LEU A 253 -19.37 -9.89 4.40
C LEU A 253 -19.48 -11.30 5.00
N ASP A 254 -20.41 -12.12 4.50
CA ASP A 254 -20.69 -13.44 5.05
C ASP A 254 -19.42 -14.33 5.01
N GLY A 255 -19.09 -14.87 6.19
CA GLY A 255 -17.89 -15.67 6.41
C GLY A 255 -16.58 -14.87 6.55
N LEU A 256 -16.61 -13.54 6.50
CA LEU A 256 -15.46 -12.69 6.85
C LEU A 256 -15.46 -12.40 8.35
N GLN A 257 -14.45 -12.85 9.08
CA GLN A 257 -14.31 -12.53 10.50
C GLN A 257 -13.65 -11.16 10.68
N LEU A 258 -14.30 -10.26 11.41
CA LEU A 258 -13.73 -8.95 11.73
C LEU A 258 -13.16 -8.95 13.15
N PHE A 259 -11.96 -8.38 13.29
CA PHE A 259 -11.31 -8.17 14.58
C PHE A 259 -10.93 -6.70 14.75
N SER A 260 -10.95 -6.23 15.98
CA SER A 260 -10.37 -4.95 16.37
C SER A 260 -9.17 -5.16 17.30
N VAL A 261 -8.23 -4.23 17.28
CA VAL A 261 -7.08 -4.26 18.19
C VAL A 261 -7.52 -3.85 19.60
N ALA A 262 -7.44 -4.78 20.55
CA ALA A 262 -7.71 -4.50 21.96
C ALA A 262 -6.51 -3.85 22.64
N ARG A 263 -5.34 -4.51 22.56
CA ARG A 263 -4.10 -4.05 23.20
C ARG A 263 -2.87 -4.40 22.36
N GLU A 264 -1.84 -3.57 22.46
CA GLU A 264 -0.50 -3.91 21.98
C GLU A 264 0.37 -4.28 23.17
N ILE A 265 1.12 -5.38 23.06
CA ILE A 265 2.10 -5.77 24.08
C ILE A 265 3.44 -5.17 23.67
N ILE A 266 3.93 -4.19 24.43
CA ILE A 266 5.21 -3.54 24.18
C ILE A 266 6.24 -4.08 25.17
N LYS A 267 7.39 -4.53 24.64
CA LYS A 267 8.51 -4.96 25.46
C LYS A 267 9.29 -3.74 25.94
N HIS A 268 9.44 -3.55 27.24
CA HIS A 268 10.14 -2.39 27.80
C HIS A 268 11.54 -2.74 28.32
N SER A 269 11.78 -4.01 28.70
CA SER A 269 13.07 -4.42 29.22
C SER A 269 13.52 -5.81 28.76
N ASP A 270 14.77 -6.14 29.09
CA ASP A 270 15.34 -7.47 28.86
C ASP A 270 14.78 -8.54 29.83
N ALA A 271 14.10 -8.13 30.89
CA ALA A 271 13.39 -9.03 31.81
C ALA A 271 12.01 -9.46 31.28
N PHE A 272 11.56 -8.90 30.15
CA PHE A 272 10.27 -9.21 29.54
C PHE A 272 10.09 -10.69 29.24
N ARG A 273 8.94 -11.24 29.67
CA ARG A 273 8.52 -12.61 29.39
C ARG A 273 7.16 -12.58 28.72
N LEU A 274 7.06 -13.22 27.56
CA LEU A 274 5.79 -13.53 26.92
C LEU A 274 5.46 -14.98 27.25
N ASN A 275 4.46 -15.18 28.09
CA ASN A 275 4.04 -16.49 28.56
C ASN A 275 3.14 -17.10 27.49
N LEU A 276 3.72 -17.60 26.40
CA LEU A 276 3.01 -18.33 25.36
C LEU A 276 3.84 -19.54 24.93
N PRO A 277 3.22 -20.63 24.46
CA PRO A 277 3.93 -21.69 23.78
C PRO A 277 4.78 -21.14 22.62
N GLN A 278 5.97 -21.71 22.42
CA GLN A 278 6.91 -21.22 21.39
C GLN A 278 6.33 -21.36 19.98
N ASP A 279 5.49 -22.35 19.76
CA ASP A 279 4.82 -22.74 18.53
C ASP A 279 3.39 -22.19 18.41
N ILE A 280 2.97 -21.30 19.32
CA ILE A 280 1.62 -20.74 19.27
C ILE A 280 1.32 -20.11 17.91
N GLU A 281 0.13 -20.41 17.41
CA GLU A 281 -0.37 -19.92 16.13
C GLU A 281 -1.05 -18.56 16.29
N ASN A 282 -0.98 -17.74 15.25
CA ASN A 282 -1.81 -16.54 15.15
C ASN A 282 -3.30 -16.91 15.28
N PHE A 283 -4.09 -15.99 15.85
CA PHE A 283 -5.51 -16.18 16.18
C PHE A 283 -5.81 -17.24 17.24
N SER A 284 -4.79 -17.71 17.98
CA SER A 284 -5.03 -18.54 19.16
C SER A 284 -5.78 -17.74 20.24
N GLU A 285 -6.89 -18.30 20.72
CA GLU A 285 -7.68 -17.74 21.81
C GLU A 285 -6.92 -17.84 23.14
N LEU A 286 -7.11 -16.82 23.98
CA LEU A 286 -6.56 -16.73 25.31
C LEU A 286 -7.69 -16.50 26.32
N ASP A 287 -7.73 -17.30 27.37
CA ASP A 287 -8.76 -17.22 28.39
C ASP A 287 -8.63 -15.97 29.26
N VAL A 288 -9.76 -15.42 29.72
CA VAL A 288 -9.78 -14.34 30.71
C VAL A 288 -9.07 -14.80 31.99
N GLY A 289 -8.21 -13.94 32.52
CA GLY A 289 -7.34 -14.25 33.67
C GLY A 289 -5.97 -14.84 33.29
N TYR A 290 -5.74 -15.17 32.01
CA TYR A 290 -4.43 -15.64 31.55
C TYR A 290 -3.36 -14.54 31.68
N VAL A 291 -2.22 -14.87 32.29
CA VAL A 291 -1.09 -13.94 32.41
C VAL A 291 -0.26 -14.00 31.13
N LEU A 292 -0.61 -13.17 30.14
CA LEU A 292 0.01 -13.14 28.82
C LEU A 292 1.49 -12.72 28.86
N ALA A 293 1.82 -11.68 29.60
CA ALA A 293 3.18 -11.19 29.67
C ALA A 293 3.52 -10.60 31.04
N GLU A 294 4.81 -10.54 31.34
CA GLU A 294 5.37 -9.91 32.52
C GLU A 294 6.62 -9.10 32.13
N ASP A 295 6.84 -7.95 32.79
CA ASP A 295 8.03 -7.11 32.61
C ASP A 295 8.41 -6.45 33.96
N LEU A 296 9.34 -5.49 33.96
CA LEU A 296 9.80 -4.79 35.16
C LEU A 296 8.67 -4.13 35.96
N ALA A 297 8.97 -3.85 37.23
CA ALA A 297 8.10 -3.18 38.19
C ALA A 297 6.73 -3.85 38.41
N ASN A 298 6.69 -5.19 38.35
CA ASN A 298 5.46 -6.00 38.46
C ASN A 298 4.42 -5.69 37.37
N THR A 299 4.86 -5.18 36.21
CA THR A 299 3.96 -4.98 35.06
C THR A 299 3.50 -6.34 34.55
N ARG A 300 2.19 -6.57 34.56
CA ARG A 300 1.56 -7.79 34.07
C ARG A 300 0.50 -7.46 33.04
N TRP A 301 0.49 -8.21 31.96
CA TRP A 301 -0.59 -8.21 30.98
C TRP A 301 -1.45 -9.42 31.28
N ILE A 302 -2.58 -9.18 31.93
CA ILE A 302 -3.60 -10.20 32.18
C ILE A 302 -4.70 -10.01 31.14
N ILE A 303 -5.18 -11.10 30.55
CA ILE A 303 -6.30 -11.06 29.61
C ILE A 303 -7.58 -10.71 30.37
N GLU A 304 -8.23 -9.64 29.95
CA GLU A 304 -9.50 -9.16 30.53
C GLU A 304 -10.63 -9.23 29.52
N GLU A 305 -10.27 -9.28 28.23
CA GLU A 305 -11.18 -9.24 27.11
C GLU A 305 -11.73 -10.62 26.78
N GLN A 306 -13.04 -10.69 26.58
CA GLN A 306 -13.71 -11.93 26.20
C GLN A 306 -13.45 -12.23 24.72
N GLY A 307 -13.11 -13.48 24.41
CA GLY A 307 -12.76 -13.89 23.04
C GLY A 307 -11.42 -13.34 22.54
N ALA A 308 -10.53 -12.94 23.44
CA ALA A 308 -9.23 -12.38 23.08
C ALA A 308 -8.37 -13.40 22.31
N ARG A 309 -7.72 -12.93 21.25
CA ARG A 309 -6.81 -13.73 20.42
C ARG A 309 -5.47 -13.04 20.28
N ILE A 310 -4.37 -13.80 20.24
CA ILE A 310 -3.03 -13.26 20.01
C ILE A 310 -2.65 -13.29 18.53
N ILE A 311 -2.00 -12.23 18.05
CA ILE A 311 -1.41 -12.16 16.72
C ILE A 311 -0.01 -11.54 16.75
N PHE A 312 0.84 -12.01 15.85
CA PHE A 312 2.26 -11.66 15.71
C PHE A 312 3.09 -11.75 17.01
N PRO A 313 3.01 -12.85 17.79
CA PRO A 313 3.82 -12.99 19.00
C PRO A 313 5.31 -13.10 18.66
N ASN A 314 6.10 -12.16 19.17
CA ASN A 314 7.55 -12.12 19.02
C ASN A 314 8.22 -11.57 20.29
N PRO A 315 8.61 -12.44 21.24
CA PRO A 315 9.30 -11.99 22.45
C PRO A 315 10.75 -11.51 22.20
N LYS A 316 11.30 -11.78 21.01
CA LYS A 316 12.70 -11.47 20.66
C LYS A 316 12.89 -10.06 20.12
N VAL A 317 11.84 -9.24 20.08
CA VAL A 317 11.96 -7.85 19.63
C VAL A 317 12.88 -7.04 20.56
N LYS A 318 13.43 -5.94 20.04
CA LYS A 318 14.20 -4.97 20.84
C LYS A 318 13.28 -4.24 21.83
N ASN A 319 13.86 -3.68 22.88
CA ASN A 319 13.11 -2.87 23.85
C ASN A 319 12.51 -1.63 23.17
N GLY A 320 11.29 -1.27 23.57
CA GLY A 320 10.48 -0.25 22.94
C GLY A 320 9.67 -0.72 21.73
N LEU A 321 9.82 -1.98 21.30
CA LEU A 321 9.06 -2.55 20.19
C LEU A 321 7.95 -3.47 20.66
N ARG A 322 6.98 -3.65 19.76
CA ARG A 322 5.80 -4.49 19.97
C ARG A 322 6.15 -5.97 19.90
N ALA A 323 5.85 -6.69 20.97
CA ALA A 323 6.05 -8.13 21.11
C ALA A 323 4.79 -8.96 20.74
N GLY A 324 3.64 -8.32 20.56
CA GLY A 324 2.40 -8.98 20.10
C GLY A 324 1.23 -8.01 20.05
N ILE A 325 0.12 -8.45 19.46
CA ILE A 325 -1.14 -7.71 19.43
C ILE A 325 -2.24 -8.62 19.95
N LEU A 326 -3.02 -8.12 20.89
CA LEU A 326 -4.24 -8.75 21.35
C LEU A 326 -5.42 -8.18 20.57
N ILE A 327 -6.24 -9.06 20.00
CA ILE A 327 -7.38 -8.70 19.17
C ILE A 327 -8.66 -9.34 19.71
N VAL A 328 -9.80 -8.71 19.45
CA VAL A 328 -11.12 -9.22 19.84
C VAL A 328 -12.06 -9.18 18.63
N PRO A 329 -13.02 -10.11 18.53
CA PRO A 329 -14.07 -10.04 17.51
C PRO A 329 -14.78 -8.69 17.53
N THR A 330 -15.15 -8.20 16.35
CA THR A 330 -15.93 -6.96 16.21
C THR A 330 -16.96 -7.12 15.09
N THR A 331 -17.89 -6.18 15.00
CA THR A 331 -18.95 -6.15 13.99
C THR A 331 -18.69 -5.08 12.93
N ASP A 332 -19.50 -5.07 11.90
CA ASP A 332 -19.47 -4.11 10.80
C ASP A 332 -20.19 -2.78 11.11
N GLU A 333 -20.64 -2.57 12.34
CA GLU A 333 -21.48 -1.43 12.77
C GLU A 333 -20.82 -0.05 12.53
N ASN A 334 -19.49 0.03 12.57
CA ASN A 334 -18.75 1.29 12.43
C ASN A 334 -18.09 1.48 11.05
N LEU A 335 -18.49 0.68 10.05
CA LEU A 335 -17.94 0.77 8.69
C LEU A 335 -18.64 1.84 7.86
N ALA A 336 -17.89 2.47 6.96
CA ALA A 336 -18.46 3.36 5.95
C ALA A 336 -19.17 2.57 4.85
N TRP A 337 -20.39 2.98 4.54
CA TRP A 337 -21.16 2.47 3.41
C TRP A 337 -20.81 3.22 2.12
N PRO A 338 -21.03 2.62 0.94
CA PRO A 338 -20.72 3.27 -0.33
C PRO A 338 -21.30 4.68 -0.52
N GLU A 339 -22.45 4.98 0.11
CA GLU A 339 -23.08 6.31 0.05
C GLU A 339 -22.37 7.37 0.91
N ASP A 340 -21.62 6.95 1.95
CA ASP A 340 -20.92 7.85 2.89
C ASP A 340 -19.51 8.26 2.40
N ILE A 341 -18.99 7.63 1.34
CA ILE A 341 -17.60 7.77 0.88
C ILE A 341 -17.43 8.95 -0.12
N SER A 342 -18.27 10.00 -0.10
CA SER A 342 -18.12 11.12 -1.06
C SER A 342 -18.21 12.55 -0.51
N PRO A 343 -17.16 13.36 -0.79
CA PRO A 343 -17.38 14.72 -1.27
C PRO A 343 -16.77 15.03 -2.65
N HIS A 344 -15.94 14.17 -3.26
CA HIS A 344 -15.10 14.58 -4.40
C HIS A 344 -15.58 14.21 -5.83
N ALA A 345 -16.80 13.71 -6.01
CA ALA A 345 -17.35 13.44 -7.34
C ALA A 345 -18.63 14.24 -7.66
N ARG A 346 -18.69 15.54 -7.32
CA ARG A 346 -19.77 16.42 -7.78
C ARG A 346 -19.31 17.34 -8.91
N GLY A 347 -19.52 16.86 -10.14
CA GLY A 347 -19.42 17.65 -11.37
C GLY A 347 -20.46 17.18 -12.39
N HIS A 348 -21.58 17.89 -12.47
CA HIS A 348 -22.58 17.91 -13.54
C HIS A 348 -23.28 16.58 -13.92
N ALA A 349 -24.45 16.34 -13.33
CA ALA A 349 -25.55 15.70 -14.05
C ALA A 349 -26.88 16.39 -13.72
N ALA A 350 -27.59 16.70 -14.81
CA ALA A 350 -28.84 17.42 -14.99
C ALA A 350 -29.86 17.43 -13.83
N ARG A 351 -30.41 18.63 -13.60
CA ARG A 351 -31.72 18.84 -12.98
C ARG A 351 -32.76 17.94 -13.64
N ARG A 352 -33.27 16.93 -12.93
CA ARG A 352 -34.51 16.25 -13.30
C ARG A 352 -35.66 16.94 -12.59
N ALA A 353 -36.60 17.47 -13.38
CA ALA A 353 -37.87 17.98 -12.89
C ALA A 353 -38.68 16.84 -12.23
N PRO A 354 -39.50 17.14 -11.20
CA PRO A 354 -40.31 16.13 -10.54
C PRO A 354 -41.43 15.61 -11.46
N PRO A 355 -41.86 14.36 -11.31
CA PRO A 355 -42.93 13.77 -12.12
C PRO A 355 -44.30 14.37 -11.74
N PRO A 356 -45.25 14.47 -12.68
CA PRO A 356 -46.60 14.92 -12.35
C PRO A 356 -47.33 13.86 -11.52
N LYS A 357 -48.03 14.31 -10.47
CA LYS A 357 -48.90 13.47 -9.64
C LYS A 357 -50.11 12.99 -10.45
N ALA A 358 -50.35 11.69 -10.43
CA ALA A 358 -51.57 11.06 -10.95
C ALA A 358 -52.78 11.55 -10.15
N ALA A 359 -53.77 12.11 -10.84
CA ALA A 359 -55.08 12.44 -10.29
C ALA A 359 -56.12 11.40 -10.77
N ALA A 360 -56.95 11.01 -9.81
CA ALA A 360 -57.96 9.97 -9.92
C ALA A 360 -59.04 10.24 -10.99
N GLU A 361 -59.53 9.15 -11.56
CA GLU A 361 -60.66 9.06 -12.48
C GLU A 361 -61.98 9.53 -11.86
N ARG A 362 -62.81 10.22 -12.65
CA ARG A 362 -64.29 10.14 -12.70
C ARG A 362 -64.84 10.97 -13.89
N PRO A 363 -66.08 10.74 -14.36
CA PRO A 363 -66.29 10.19 -15.70
C PRO A 363 -66.93 11.13 -16.74
N LEU A 364 -66.83 10.67 -17.98
CA LEU A 364 -67.51 11.01 -19.24
C LEU A 364 -68.76 11.90 -19.16
N ARG A 365 -68.73 13.01 -19.90
CA ARG A 365 -69.89 13.60 -20.58
C ARG A 365 -69.53 14.07 -21.99
N HIS A 366 -70.50 13.90 -22.89
CA HIS A 366 -70.46 14.05 -24.34
C HIS A 366 -70.21 15.47 -24.87
N SER A 367 -69.69 15.51 -26.11
CA SER A 367 -70.26 16.17 -27.32
C SER A 367 -69.33 17.13 -28.08
N HIS A 368 -69.32 16.97 -29.42
CA HIS A 368 -69.04 17.89 -30.54
C HIS A 368 -67.85 18.89 -30.45
N GLY A 369 -67.03 19.19 -31.46
CA GLY A 369 -66.98 18.99 -32.91
C GLY A 369 -65.87 19.92 -33.48
N GLU A 370 -65.52 19.73 -34.76
CA GLU A 370 -64.82 20.69 -35.69
C GLU A 370 -63.33 21.02 -35.42
N ARG A 371 -62.37 20.72 -36.33
CA ARG A 371 -61.99 21.31 -37.65
C ARG A 371 -61.37 22.73 -37.62
N GLY A 372 -60.17 22.87 -38.23
CA GLY A 372 -59.54 24.12 -38.71
C GLY A 372 -58.23 24.46 -37.98
N ASN A 373 -57.01 24.35 -38.52
CA ASN A 373 -56.32 24.96 -39.69
C ASN A 373 -55.58 26.29 -39.38
N GLU A 374 -54.42 26.44 -40.05
CA GLU A 374 -53.60 27.65 -40.28
C GLU A 374 -52.71 28.22 -39.15
N ARG A 375 -51.37 28.12 -39.27
CA ARG A 375 -50.44 29.00 -40.04
C ARG A 375 -50.45 30.46 -39.56
N SER A 376 -49.29 30.96 -39.11
CA SER A 376 -48.48 31.98 -39.83
C SER A 376 -47.63 32.88 -38.92
N ARG A 377 -46.54 33.36 -39.55
CA ARG A 377 -45.70 34.57 -39.31
C ARG A 377 -44.47 34.39 -38.42
N LEU A 378 -43.23 34.40 -38.95
CA LEU A 378 -42.48 35.39 -39.76
C LEU A 378 -42.17 36.73 -39.08
N ARG A 379 -40.87 36.88 -38.79
CA ARG A 379 -39.94 37.94 -39.26
C ARG A 379 -39.57 39.12 -38.33
N ARG A 380 -38.25 39.36 -38.37
CA ARG A 380 -37.49 40.63 -38.33
C ARG A 380 -37.33 41.31 -36.96
N LEU A 381 -36.31 42.13 -36.69
CA LEU A 381 -34.89 42.35 -37.06
C LEU A 381 -34.53 43.67 -36.30
N GLN A 382 -33.23 43.96 -36.12
CA GLN A 382 -32.60 45.29 -35.85
C GLN A 382 -32.40 45.82 -34.42
N HIS A 383 -31.15 45.66 -33.95
CA HIS A 383 -30.10 46.69 -33.73
C HIS A 383 -30.41 48.08 -33.09
N ALA A 384 -29.68 48.33 -31.99
CA ALA A 384 -28.78 49.48 -31.71
C ALA A 384 -29.14 50.48 -30.57
N ALA A 385 -28.04 50.91 -29.91
CA ALA A 385 -27.82 52.06 -29.00
C ALA A 385 -28.27 51.89 -27.52
N LEU A 386 -27.56 52.32 -26.47
CA LEU A 386 -26.34 53.13 -26.26
C LEU A 386 -25.98 53.13 -24.74
N TYR A 387 -24.74 53.51 -24.39
CA TYR A 387 -24.13 53.79 -23.06
C TYR A 387 -23.76 52.59 -22.16
N GLY A 388 -22.56 52.47 -21.57
CA GLY A 388 -21.40 53.35 -21.49
C GLY A 388 -20.30 52.73 -20.60
N ALA A 389 -19.11 53.34 -20.67
CA ALA A 389 -17.97 53.27 -19.74
C ALA A 389 -17.10 51.98 -19.67
N MET A 390 -15.91 52.09 -20.27
CA MET A 390 -14.66 51.45 -19.83
C MET A 390 -14.00 52.33 -18.75
N PRO A 391 -13.15 51.75 -17.86
CA PRO A 391 -11.72 51.78 -18.16
C PRO A 391 -10.96 50.48 -17.87
N GLU A 392 -9.76 50.47 -18.43
CA GLU A 392 -8.70 49.48 -18.51
C GLU A 392 -8.24 48.87 -17.16
N LEU A 393 -7.71 47.62 -17.17
CA LEU A 393 -6.27 47.34 -17.15
C LEU A 393 -5.93 45.86 -16.89
N SER A 394 -4.93 45.40 -17.65
CA SER A 394 -3.90 44.41 -17.32
C SER A 394 -4.21 42.91 -17.44
N ALA A 395 -3.74 42.36 -18.56
CA ALA A 395 -3.48 40.96 -18.77
C ALA A 395 -2.22 40.51 -17.98
N ALA A 396 -2.32 39.39 -17.26
CA ALA A 396 -1.17 38.71 -16.68
C ALA A 396 -1.15 37.24 -17.14
N TYR A 397 -0.06 36.89 -17.83
CA TYR A 397 0.31 35.53 -18.23
C TYR A 397 0.46 34.58 -17.02
N PRO A 398 0.14 33.28 -17.13
CA PRO A 398 0.45 32.31 -16.09
C PRO A 398 1.94 31.97 -16.09
N ARG A 399 2.59 32.11 -14.93
CA ARG A 399 3.97 31.68 -14.68
C ARG A 399 4.07 30.15 -14.70
N LYS A 400 5.08 29.65 -15.42
CA LYS A 400 5.56 28.26 -15.34
C LYS A 400 5.94 27.94 -13.88
N SER A 401 5.36 26.88 -13.33
CA SER A 401 5.78 26.26 -12.08
C SER A 401 7.13 25.53 -12.30
N LEU A 402 8.16 26.00 -11.60
CA LEU A 402 9.43 25.27 -11.44
C LEU A 402 9.23 24.14 -10.40
N PRO A 403 9.86 22.97 -10.56
CA PRO A 403 9.77 21.90 -9.58
C PRO A 403 10.46 22.31 -8.27
N LEU A 404 9.85 21.90 -7.15
CA LEU A 404 10.40 22.02 -5.80
C LEU A 404 11.74 21.26 -5.69
N PRO A 405 12.74 21.76 -4.95
CA PRO A 405 14.04 21.11 -4.82
C PRO A 405 13.97 19.82 -3.98
N ASP A 406 14.82 18.86 -4.36
CA ASP A 406 15.00 17.54 -3.74
C ASP A 406 15.54 17.63 -2.29
N PRO A 407 14.77 17.21 -1.27
CA PRO A 407 15.23 17.17 0.12
C PRO A 407 16.32 16.12 0.39
N CYS A 408 16.37 15.05 -0.40
CA CYS A 408 17.29 13.93 -0.22
C CYS A 408 18.71 14.27 -0.71
N ALA A 409 18.84 15.15 -1.71
CA ALA A 409 20.13 15.70 -2.12
C ALA A 409 20.72 16.67 -1.08
N GLN A 410 19.86 17.38 -0.33
CA GLN A 410 20.29 18.37 0.67
C GLN A 410 20.85 17.73 1.95
N SER A 411 20.38 16.54 2.34
CA SER A 411 20.91 15.81 3.50
C SER A 411 22.31 15.24 3.21
N ALA A 412 22.58 14.81 1.97
CA ALA A 412 23.89 14.39 1.51
C ALA A 412 24.87 15.59 1.39
N GLN A 413 24.43 16.72 0.83
CA GLN A 413 25.28 17.92 0.70
C GLN A 413 25.63 18.55 2.05
N ARG A 414 24.68 18.66 2.99
CA ARG A 414 24.94 19.20 4.35
C ARG A 414 25.97 18.37 5.14
N ARG A 415 26.08 17.06 4.89
CA ARG A 415 27.07 16.20 5.54
C ARG A 415 28.47 16.29 4.92
N THR A 416 28.57 16.61 3.62
CA THR A 416 29.89 16.88 2.99
C THR A 416 30.50 18.23 3.41
N SER A 417 29.68 19.22 3.76
CA SER A 417 30.15 20.52 4.26
C SER A 417 30.64 20.46 5.71
N ASP A 418 30.06 19.61 6.56
CA ASP A 418 30.51 19.43 7.95
C ASP A 418 31.79 18.59 8.07
N ALA A 419 32.02 17.65 7.15
CA ALA A 419 33.28 16.91 7.08
C ALA A 419 34.47 17.79 6.63
N ARG A 420 34.23 18.83 5.82
CA ARG A 420 35.28 19.77 5.37
C ARG A 420 35.58 20.91 6.36
N ARG A 421 34.72 21.15 7.36
CA ARG A 421 34.97 22.16 8.42
C ARG A 421 35.72 21.63 9.64
N ARG A 422 35.98 20.31 9.74
CA ARG A 422 36.70 19.69 10.87
C ARG A 422 38.16 19.31 10.57
N HIS A 423 38.69 19.65 9.38
CA HIS A 423 40.09 19.47 9.03
C HIS A 423 40.69 20.79 8.55
N GLY A 424 41.11 21.60 9.52
CA GLY A 424 41.74 22.88 9.25
C GLY A 424 42.22 23.57 10.51
N SER A 425 43.16 22.96 11.24
CA SER A 425 44.22 23.65 11.99
C SER A 425 45.01 22.62 12.81
N ASP A 426 46.25 22.39 12.38
CA ASP A 426 47.45 22.26 13.22
C ASP A 426 48.40 21.19 12.70
N ALA A 427 49.35 21.67 11.89
CA ALA A 427 50.60 21.00 11.60
C ALA A 427 51.71 21.74 12.34
N ALA A 428 52.40 21.08 13.28
CA ALA A 428 53.78 21.41 13.64
C ALA A 428 54.52 20.21 14.26
N SER A 429 55.59 19.83 13.55
CA SER A 429 56.89 19.33 14.03
C SER A 429 57.05 17.92 14.67
N ALA A 430 57.75 17.08 13.89
CA ALA A 430 59.05 16.46 14.19
C ALA A 430 59.15 15.10 14.94
N THR A 431 59.31 14.07 14.10
CA THR A 431 60.24 12.90 14.15
C THR A 431 60.15 11.80 15.22
N PRO A 432 60.29 10.51 14.82
CA PRO A 432 60.00 9.35 15.67
C PRO A 432 61.25 8.71 16.30
N ARG A 433 61.07 8.08 17.47
CA ARG A 433 61.97 7.03 17.98
C ARG A 433 61.23 5.70 18.00
N THR A 434 61.77 4.72 17.28
CA THR A 434 61.41 3.30 17.36
C THR A 434 61.81 2.72 18.72
N PRO A 435 61.07 1.70 19.19
CA PRO A 435 61.76 0.46 19.49
C PRO A 435 61.02 -0.79 18.97
N ALA A 436 61.85 -1.80 18.71
CA ALA A 436 61.54 -3.10 18.13
C ALA A 436 60.68 -3.99 19.03
N LEU A 437 59.77 -4.74 18.40
CA LEU A 437 59.09 -5.90 18.99
C LEU A 437 59.74 -7.19 18.46
N ARG A 438 60.27 -7.99 19.39
CA ARG A 438 60.72 -9.36 19.16
C ARG A 438 59.52 -10.31 19.17
N PHE A 439 59.44 -11.20 18.18
CA PHE A 439 58.60 -12.39 18.22
C PHE A 439 59.42 -13.60 18.72
N PRO A 440 58.85 -14.49 19.55
CA PRO A 440 59.46 -15.78 19.81
C PRO A 440 59.02 -16.83 18.76
N VAL A 441 60.01 -17.54 18.25
CA VAL A 441 59.93 -18.70 17.36
C VAL A 441 59.62 -19.95 18.19
N ALA A 442 58.67 -20.77 17.75
CA ALA A 442 58.45 -22.12 18.27
C ALA A 442 59.37 -23.13 17.58
N PRO A 443 59.94 -24.13 18.29
CA PRO A 443 60.81 -25.13 17.66
C PRO A 443 60.01 -26.33 17.13
N ALA A 444 60.46 -26.81 15.96
CA ALA A 444 60.14 -28.11 15.42
C ALA A 444 60.93 -29.20 16.15
N SER A 445 60.28 -30.31 16.46
CA SER A 445 60.94 -31.59 16.71
C SER A 445 60.13 -32.69 16.07
N GLY A 446 60.71 -33.33 15.06
CA GLY A 446 60.24 -34.60 14.53
C GLY A 446 60.74 -35.77 15.38
N ARG A 447 59.91 -36.82 15.45
CA ARG A 447 60.26 -38.22 15.21
C ARG A 447 58.99 -38.99 14.91
#